data_AF-A0AAU5U4F1-F1
#
_entry.id   AF-A0AAU5U4F1-F1
#
_cell.length_a   1.000
_cell.length_b   1.000
_cell.length_c   1.000
_cell.angle_alpha   90.00
_cell.angle_beta   90.00
_cell.angle_gamma   90.00
#
_symmetry.space_group_name_H-M   'P 1'
#
loop_
_entity.id
_entity.type
_entity.pdbx_description
1 polymer ?
#
loop_
_entity_poly.entity_id
_entity_poly.type
_entity_poly.pdbx_seq_one_letter_code
_entity_poly.pdbx_strand_id
1 'polypeptide(L)' 'MSAEYRFVEDLPDLIDASEYDDHPDGRLVRLRISWDETGVEVLGDAFRPDMLEELLERMGPDAVEQMLCG' A
#
# COMPACT_ATOMS: atom_id res chain seq x y z
N MET A 1 -6.17 -18.64 -6.13
CA MET A 1 -4.70 -18.66 -6.18
C MET A 1 -4.21 -18.27 -4.80
N SER A 2 -3.38 -19.09 -4.16
CA SER A 2 -2.77 -18.74 -2.86
C SER A 2 -1.70 -17.67 -3.10
N ALA A 3 -1.74 -16.57 -2.34
CA ALA A 3 -0.71 -15.54 -2.41
C ALA A 3 0.65 -16.14 -2.01
N GLU A 4 1.68 -15.91 -2.82
CA GLU A 4 3.05 -16.29 -2.49
C GLU A 4 3.66 -15.19 -1.61
N TYR A 5 4.00 -15.53 -0.36
CA TYR A 5 4.62 -14.60 0.57
C TYR A 5 6.13 -14.81 0.56
N ARG A 6 6.89 -13.73 0.32
CA ARG A 6 8.35 -13.71 0.42
C ARG A 6 8.77 -12.67 1.46
N PHE A 7 9.74 -13.02 2.31
CA PHE A 7 10.38 -12.03 3.16
C PHE A 7 11.21 -11.05 2.32
N VAL A 8 11.15 -9.78 2.68
CA VAL A 8 11.96 -8.71 2.09
C VAL A 8 12.82 -8.13 3.20
N GLU A 9 14.14 -8.05 2.99
CA GLU A 9 15.09 -7.61 4.02
C GLU A 9 14.96 -6.12 4.35
N ASP A 10 14.52 -5.33 3.38
CA ASP A 10 14.33 -3.89 3.50
C ASP A 10 13.03 -3.49 2.80
N LEU A 11 12.14 -2.82 3.54
CA LEU A 11 10.91 -2.25 3.01
C LEU A 11 10.96 -0.76 3.31
N PRO A 12 10.98 0.12 2.28
CA PRO A 12 11.12 1.54 2.52
C PRO A 12 9.85 2.09 3.17
N ASP A 13 10.00 2.78 4.29
CA ASP A 13 8.90 3.52 4.90
C ASP A 13 8.44 4.62 3.93
N LEU A 14 7.13 4.71 3.72
CA LEU A 14 6.56 5.79 2.92
C LEU A 14 6.16 6.97 3.82
N ILE A 15 5.94 6.75 5.11
CA ILE A 15 5.52 7.78 6.05
C ILE A 15 6.59 8.01 7.13
N ASP A 16 6.94 9.28 7.35
CA ASP A 16 7.90 9.67 8.37
C ASP A 16 7.24 9.97 9.73
N ALA A 17 7.96 9.76 10.82
CA ALA A 17 7.49 10.04 12.17
C ALA A 17 7.12 11.52 12.40
N SER A 18 7.75 12.44 11.67
CA SER A 18 7.42 13.88 11.73
C SER A 18 6.03 14.20 11.19
N GLU A 19 5.44 13.34 10.36
CA GLU A 19 4.10 13.54 9.78
C GLU A 19 2.98 13.22 10.78
N TYR A 20 3.28 12.68 11.95
CA TYR A 20 2.27 12.38 12.96
C TYR A 20 1.56 13.62 13.50
N ASP A 21 2.30 14.73 13.64
CA ASP A 21 1.76 15.98 14.18
C ASP A 21 0.75 16.63 13.22
N ASP A 22 0.90 16.40 11.91
CA ASP A 22 0.01 16.91 10.86
C ASP A 22 -1.26 16.05 10.69
N HIS A 23 -1.26 14.84 11.26
CA HIS A 23 -2.35 13.87 11.16
C HIS A 23 -2.75 13.33 12.56
N PRO A 24 -3.25 14.20 13.47
CA PRO A 24 -3.55 13.84 14.86
C PRO A 24 -4.63 12.76 14.99
N ASP A 25 -5.49 12.62 13.97
CA ASP A 25 -6.54 11.61 13.89
C ASP A 25 -5.97 10.20 13.61
N GLY A 26 -4.67 10.09 13.33
CA GLY A 26 -3.99 8.88 12.89
C GLY A 26 -4.46 8.41 11.51
N ARG A 27 -4.95 9.34 10.68
CA ARG A 27 -5.58 9.05 9.38
C ARG A 27 -4.66 9.43 8.24
N LEU A 28 -3.68 8.59 7.96
CA LEU A 28 -2.82 8.70 6.80
C LEU A 28 -2.58 7.32 6.19
N VAL A 29 -2.80 7.22 4.89
CA VAL A 29 -2.45 6.07 4.05
C VAL A 29 -1.68 6.62 2.85
N ARG A 30 -0.53 6.04 2.55
CA ARG A 30 0.30 6.39 1.40
C ARG A 30 0.54 5.14 0.55
N LEU A 31 0.31 5.28 -0.76
CA LEU A 31 0.55 4.23 -1.74
C LEU A 31 1.62 4.70 -2.71
N ARG A 32 2.62 3.85 -2.95
CA ARG A 32 3.56 3.98 -4.07
C ARG A 32 3.27 2.87 -5.07
N ILE A 33 3.04 3.26 -6.31
CA ILE A 33 2.87 2.33 -7.42
C ILE A 33 4.03 2.56 -8.37
N SER A 34 4.80 1.50 -8.62
CA SER A 34 5.90 1.48 -9.59
C SER A 34 5.70 0.36 -10.57
N TRP A 35 6.20 0.55 -11.79
CA TRP A 35 6.11 -0.45 -12.85
C TRP A 35 7.47 -0.58 -13.52
N ASP A 36 7.83 -1.80 -13.89
CA ASP A 36 8.97 -2.12 -14.74
C ASP A 36 8.70 -3.37 -15.60
N GLU A 37 9.73 -3.85 -16.27
CA GLU A 37 9.66 -5.01 -17.17
C GLU A 37 9.27 -6.33 -16.45
N THR A 38 9.40 -6.37 -15.11
CA THR A 38 9.09 -7.53 -14.27
C THR A 38 7.65 -7.52 -13.76
N GLY A 39 6.98 -6.36 -13.78
CA GLY A 39 5.58 -6.22 -13.41
C GLY A 39 5.28 -4.90 -12.70
N VAL A 40 4.19 -4.93 -11.91
CA VAL A 40 3.74 -3.80 -11.10
C VAL A 40 4.03 -4.10 -9.63
N GLU A 41 4.69 -3.16 -8.96
CA GLU A 41 4.90 -3.15 -7.52
C GLU A 41 3.95 -2.13 -6.88
N VAL A 42 3.23 -2.56 -5.85
CA VAL A 42 2.43 -1.67 -5.00
C VAL A 42 2.95 -1.78 -3.58
N LEU A 43 3.41 -0.65 -3.04
CA LEU A 43 3.80 -0.51 -1.66
C LEU A 43 2.80 0.38 -0.94
N GLY A 44 2.24 -0.12 0.16
CA GLY A 44 1.30 0.62 0.99
C GLY A 44 1.83 0.80 2.41
N ASP A 45 1.66 1.99 2.93
CA ASP A 45 2.02 2.37 4.29
C ASP A 45 0.86 3.14 4.92
N ALA A 46 0.62 2.90 6.20
CA ALA A 46 -0.48 3.52 6.93
C ALA A 46 -0.16 3.62 8.41
N PHE A 47 -0.58 4.71 9.04
CA PHE A 47 -0.51 4.87 10.50
C PHE A 47 -1.30 3.81 11.26
N ARG A 48 -2.37 3.29 10.65
CA ARG A 48 -3.11 2.15 11.18
C ARG A 48 -3.35 1.13 10.06
N PRO A 49 -2.99 -0.15 10.26
CA PRO A 49 -3.12 -1.19 9.23
C PRO A 49 -4.57 -1.38 8.73
N ASP A 50 -5.55 -1.27 9.62
CA ASP A 50 -6.97 -1.40 9.30
C ASP A 50 -7.44 -0.39 8.24
N MET A 51 -6.84 0.79 8.20
CA MET A 51 -7.15 1.80 7.18
C MET A 51 -6.68 1.42 5.78
N LEU A 52 -5.53 0.75 5.67
CA LEU A 52 -5.04 0.24 4.41
C LEU A 52 -5.92 -0.91 3.92
N GLU A 53 -6.30 -1.82 4.82
CA GLU A 53 -7.22 -2.93 4.52
C GLU A 53 -8.58 -2.42 4.05
N GLU A 54 -9.19 -1.48 4.78
CA GLU A 54 -10.46 -0.86 4.38
C GLU A 54 -10.37 -0.15 3.02
N LEU A 55 -9.24 0.49 2.72
CA LEU A 55 -9.04 1.17 1.43
C LEU A 55 -8.97 0.15 0.30
N LEU A 56 -8.21 -0.94 0.48
CA LEU A 56 -8.09 -2.01 -0.50
C LEU A 56 -9.43 -2.72 -0.72
N GLU A 57 -10.18 -3.00 0.35
CA GLU A 57 -11.53 -3.57 0.27
C GLU A 57 -12.49 -2.67 -0.51
N ARG A 58 -12.43 -1.35 -0.29
CA ARG A 58 -13.30 -0.39 -0.99
C ARG A 58 -12.97 -0.23 -2.47
N MET A 59 -11.70 -0.32 -2.85
CA MET A 59 -11.32 -0.33 -4.27
C MET A 59 -11.90 -1.56 -4.97
N GLY A 60 -11.98 -2.68 -4.27
CA GLY A 60 -12.51 -3.92 -4.79
C GLY A 60 -11.52 -4.61 -5.75
N PRO A 61 -11.65 -5.94 -5.91
CA PRO A 61 -10.70 -6.75 -6.68
C PRO A 61 -10.62 -6.30 -8.14
N ASP A 62 -11.74 -5.92 -8.76
CA ASP A 62 -11.79 -5.54 -10.17
C ASP A 62 -11.02 -4.23 -10.45
N ALA A 63 -11.11 -3.24 -9.56
CA ALA A 63 -10.37 -1.98 -9.74
C ALA A 63 -8.88 -2.17 -9.49
N VAL A 64 -8.52 -2.98 -8.50
CA VAL A 64 -7.13 -3.37 -8.24
C VAL A 64 -6.56 -4.11 -9.46
N GLU A 65 -7.29 -5.08 -10.00
CA GLU A 65 -6.88 -5.83 -11.19
C GLU A 65 -6.70 -4.91 -12.40
N GLN A 66 -7.63 -3.97 -12.66
CA GLN A 66 -7.46 -2.99 -13.74
C GLN A 66 -6.26 -2.07 -13.56
N MET A 67 -5.94 -1.66 -12.33
CA MET A 67 -4.76 -0.84 -12.04
C MET A 67 -3.44 -1.61 -12.22
N LEU A 68 -3.46 -2.93 -12.00
CA LEU A 68 -2.28 -3.80 -12.07
C LEU A 68 -2.08 -4.46 -13.45
N CYS A 69 -3.14 -4.65 -14.22
CA CYS A 69 -3.10 -5.47 -15.43
C CYS A 69 -3.00 -4.71 -16.76
N GLY A 70 -3.05 -3.37 -16.77
CA GLY A 70 -2.75 -2.53 -17.95
C GLY A 70 -3.39 -2.97 -19.26
#